data_AF-A0A085N6I8-F1
#
_entry.id   AF-A0A085N6I8-F1
#
_cell.length_a   1.000
_cell.length_b   1.000
_cell.length_c   1.000
_cell.angle_alpha   90.00
_cell.angle_beta   90.00
_cell.angle_gamma   90.00
#
_symmetry.space_group_name_H-M   'P 1'
#
loop_
_entity.id
_entity.type
_entity.pdbx_description
1 polymer ?
#
loop_
_entity_poly.entity_id
_entity_poly.type
_entity_poly.pdbx_seq_one_letter_code
_entity_poly.pdbx_strand_id
1 'polypeptide(L)'
;MAHSKADLQSILAIQQQTLQQFAQLQEQFAETLQRLSLSQASTEKMVRSHPTLDTLAASISEFDYDPSTDDTFEVWFSRYEDFFNIEAAELDDAARVRLLLRKLRTNVHKKYADYILPRHPRDVCFDETVSILTQMFRQQRSLFNARYQCLKLTKNAHDDFITYGGIVNVSASSWARSLRTISNVSFLYAVFSLRMTQLFD
;
A
#
# COMPACT_ATOMS: atom_id res chain seq x y z
N MET A 1 47.25 -11.83 -77.87
CA MET A 1 47.01 -12.64 -76.65
C MET A 1 47.31 -11.93 -75.33
N ALA A 2 48.00 -10.76 -75.31
CA ALA A 2 48.33 -10.06 -74.06
C ALA A 2 47.19 -9.21 -73.44
N HIS A 3 46.22 -8.73 -74.24
CA HIS A 3 45.14 -7.85 -73.74
C HIS A 3 44.09 -8.59 -72.89
N SER A 4 43.72 -9.83 -73.25
CA SER A 4 42.70 -10.62 -72.52
C SER A 4 43.08 -10.99 -71.09
N LYS A 5 44.38 -11.08 -70.76
CA LYS A 5 44.84 -11.38 -69.40
C LYS A 5 44.75 -10.18 -68.47
N ALA A 6 44.98 -8.98 -68.99
CA ALA A 6 44.85 -7.74 -68.24
C ALA A 6 43.38 -7.43 -67.90
N ASP A 7 42.47 -7.72 -68.83
CA ASP A 7 41.03 -7.57 -68.62
C ASP A 7 40.48 -8.57 -67.59
N LEU A 8 40.99 -9.82 -67.57
CA LEU A 8 40.61 -10.79 -66.54
C LEU A 8 41.14 -10.40 -65.15
N GLN A 9 42.33 -9.81 -65.08
CA GLN A 9 42.89 -9.32 -63.81
C GLN A 9 42.11 -8.11 -63.26
N SER A 10 41.66 -7.20 -64.13
CA SER A 10 40.85 -6.06 -63.71
C SER A 10 39.45 -6.51 -63.24
N ILE A 11 38.82 -7.46 -63.91
CA ILE A 11 37.52 -8.03 -63.48
C ILE A 11 37.64 -8.72 -62.12
N LEU A 12 38.71 -9.48 -61.89
CA LEU A 12 38.92 -10.18 -60.61
C LEU A 12 39.14 -9.19 -59.45
N ALA A 13 39.88 -8.11 -59.72
CA ALA A 13 40.10 -7.04 -58.74
C ALA A 13 38.78 -6.31 -58.39
N ILE A 14 37.95 -6.01 -59.39
CA ILE A 14 36.64 -5.37 -59.20
C ILE A 14 35.71 -6.28 -58.39
N GLN A 15 35.68 -7.59 -58.68
CA GLN A 15 34.86 -8.54 -57.92
C GLN A 15 35.29 -8.60 -56.44
N GLN A 16 36.60 -8.62 -56.18
CA GLN A 16 37.13 -8.63 -54.82
C GLN A 16 36.80 -7.34 -54.07
N GLN A 17 36.84 -6.19 -54.75
CA GLN A 17 36.46 -4.89 -54.17
C GLN A 17 34.96 -4.83 -53.83
N THR A 18 34.08 -5.35 -54.69
CA THR A 18 32.62 -5.39 -54.43
C THR A 18 32.28 -6.24 -53.20
N LEU A 19 32.96 -7.38 -53.01
CA LEU A 19 32.77 -8.22 -51.82
C LEU A 19 33.20 -7.52 -50.53
N GLN A 20 34.30 -6.76 -50.57
CA GLN A 20 34.76 -5.97 -49.41
C GLN A 20 33.78 -4.85 -49.06
N GLN A 21 33.22 -4.16 -50.05
CA GLN A 21 32.20 -3.12 -49.81
C GLN A 21 30.95 -3.70 -49.17
N PHE A 22 30.51 -4.88 -49.60
CA PHE A 22 29.34 -5.54 -49.01
C PHE A 22 29.59 -5.93 -47.55
N ALA A 23 30.78 -6.44 -47.22
CA ALA A 23 31.15 -6.79 -45.85
C ALA A 23 31.17 -5.57 -44.92
N GLN A 24 31.72 -4.44 -45.37
CA GLN A 24 31.73 -3.19 -44.59
C GLN A 24 30.32 -2.65 -44.32
N LEU A 25 29.43 -2.73 -45.32
CA LEU A 25 28.04 -2.28 -45.15
C LEU A 25 27.32 -3.14 -44.09
N GLN A 26 27.59 -4.45 -44.08
CA GLN A 26 27.01 -5.37 -43.11
C GLN A 26 27.51 -5.10 -41.68
N GLU A 27 28.80 -4.82 -41.50
CA GLU A 27 29.37 -4.44 -40.19
C GLU A 27 28.78 -3.13 -39.67
N GLN A 28 28.69 -2.10 -40.51
CA GLN A 28 28.08 -0.81 -40.15
C GLN A 28 26.62 -0.97 -39.71
N PHE A 29 25.86 -1.85 -40.39
CA PHE A 29 24.48 -2.13 -40.03
C PHE A 29 24.39 -2.88 -38.69
N ALA A 30 25.26 -3.85 -38.44
CA ALA A 30 25.34 -4.60 -37.19
C ALA A 30 25.72 -3.69 -36.00
N GLU A 31 26.69 -2.80 -36.16
CA GLU A 31 27.08 -1.81 -35.14
C GLU A 31 25.94 -0.85 -34.84
N THR A 32 25.22 -0.40 -35.88
CA THR A 32 24.06 0.49 -35.71
C THR A 32 22.95 -0.19 -34.91
N LEU A 33 22.63 -1.46 -35.22
CA LEU A 33 21.65 -2.26 -34.47
C LEU A 33 22.09 -2.53 -33.03
N GLN A 34 23.38 -2.81 -32.78
CA GLN A 34 23.90 -2.96 -31.43
C GLN A 34 23.81 -1.66 -30.64
N ARG A 35 24.15 -0.51 -31.25
CA ARG A 35 24.02 0.80 -30.59
C ARG A 35 22.57 1.13 -30.27
N LEU A 36 21.63 0.83 -31.17
CA LEU A 36 20.20 0.98 -30.94
C LEU A 36 19.71 0.07 -29.80
N SER A 37 20.15 -1.19 -29.74
CA SER A 37 19.76 -2.12 -28.67
C SER A 37 20.35 -1.74 -27.30
N LEU A 38 21.61 -1.30 -27.23
CA LEU A 38 22.24 -0.78 -26.02
C LEU A 38 21.58 0.52 -25.53
N SER A 39 21.15 1.36 -26.46
CA SER A 39 20.40 2.59 -26.15
C SER A 39 19.01 2.26 -25.61
N GLN A 40 18.29 1.29 -26.22
CA GLN A 40 16.99 0.81 -25.74
C GLN A 40 17.08 0.11 -24.37
N ALA A 41 18.12 -0.70 -24.14
CA ALA A 41 18.35 -1.34 -22.84
C ALA A 41 18.66 -0.32 -21.72
N SER A 42 19.17 0.86 -22.08
CA SER A 42 19.44 1.96 -21.13
C SER A 42 18.20 2.81 -20.86
N THR A 43 17.28 2.97 -21.82
CA THR A 43 15.99 3.66 -21.61
C THR A 43 14.92 2.77 -20.97
N GLU A 44 14.91 1.46 -21.20
CA GLU A 44 13.97 0.54 -20.53
C GLU A 44 14.23 0.40 -19.03
N LYS A 45 15.49 0.57 -18.58
CA LYS A 45 15.83 0.63 -17.15
C LYS A 45 15.41 1.94 -16.46
N MET A 46 15.08 2.98 -17.21
CA MET A 46 14.70 4.29 -16.64
C MET A 46 13.18 4.48 -16.50
N VAL A 47 12.36 3.60 -17.09
CA VAL A 47 10.88 3.73 -17.09
C VAL A 47 10.18 2.79 -16.08
N ARG A 48 10.91 1.89 -15.43
CA ARG A 48 10.43 1.16 -14.24
C ARG A 48 11.32 1.44 -13.03
N SER A 49 11.40 2.70 -12.63
CA SER A 49 11.70 3.01 -11.25
C SER A 49 10.55 2.46 -10.40
N HIS A 50 10.70 1.23 -9.90
CA HIS A 50 9.81 0.74 -8.85
C HIS A 50 9.76 1.81 -7.76
N PRO A 51 8.55 2.18 -7.28
CA PRO A 51 8.42 3.23 -6.28
C PRO A 51 9.31 2.88 -5.09
N THR A 52 10.20 3.81 -4.73
CA THR A 52 11.10 3.58 -3.60
C THR A 52 10.29 3.41 -2.32
N LEU A 53 10.85 2.71 -1.33
CA LEU A 53 10.19 2.54 -0.03
C LEU A 53 9.81 3.89 0.60
N ASP A 54 10.57 4.95 0.32
CA ASP A 54 10.27 6.32 0.75
C ASP A 54 9.04 6.91 0.03
N THR A 55 8.89 6.64 -1.27
CA THR A 55 7.70 7.02 -2.04
C THR A 55 6.45 6.30 -1.54
N LEU A 56 6.56 4.98 -1.29
CA LEU A 56 5.47 4.18 -0.71
C LEU A 56 5.16 4.59 0.73
N ALA A 57 6.16 5.02 1.48
CA ALA A 57 5.92 5.59 2.80
C ALA A 57 5.13 6.91 2.66
N ALA A 58 5.46 7.79 1.72
CA ALA A 58 4.82 9.10 1.63
C ALA A 58 3.29 9.05 1.41
N SER A 59 2.75 7.98 0.82
CA SER A 59 1.31 7.77 0.62
C SER A 59 0.55 7.32 1.89
N ILE A 60 1.26 6.87 2.93
CA ILE A 60 0.67 6.40 4.18
C ILE A 60 0.85 7.47 5.27
N SER A 61 -0.23 7.81 5.97
CA SER A 61 -0.18 8.69 7.15
C SER A 61 0.44 7.99 8.36
N GLU A 62 1.10 8.72 9.26
CA GLU A 62 1.60 8.12 10.50
C GLU A 62 0.46 7.68 11.42
N PHE A 63 0.63 6.52 12.06
CA PHE A 63 -0.24 6.03 13.11
C PHE A 63 0.25 6.49 14.48
N ASP A 64 -0.66 7.11 15.24
CA ASP A 64 -0.52 7.38 16.67
C ASP A 64 -1.63 6.64 17.40
N TYR A 65 -1.40 6.32 18.67
CA TYR A 65 -2.40 5.66 19.50
C TYR A 65 -2.74 6.48 20.74
N ASP A 66 -4.00 6.90 20.80
CA ASP A 66 -4.61 7.48 21.99
C ASP A 66 -5.74 6.55 22.48
N PRO A 67 -5.65 5.99 23.70
CA PRO A 67 -6.75 5.22 24.31
C PRO A 67 -8.07 5.99 24.45
N SER A 68 -8.03 7.32 24.40
CA SER A 68 -9.18 8.20 24.54
C SER A 68 -9.92 8.44 23.22
N THR A 69 -9.28 8.24 22.06
CA THR A 69 -9.91 8.36 20.73
C THR A 69 -10.36 7.00 20.21
N ASP A 70 -11.11 7.01 19.11
CA ASP A 70 -11.55 5.78 18.43
C ASP A 70 -10.57 5.35 17.30
N ASP A 71 -9.42 6.01 17.23
CA ASP A 71 -8.39 5.80 16.21
C ASP A 71 -7.52 4.58 16.56
N THR A 72 -8.13 3.41 16.50
CA THR A 72 -7.43 2.14 16.72
C THR A 72 -6.53 1.78 15.55
N PHE A 73 -5.57 0.87 15.79
CA PHE A 73 -4.72 0.36 14.72
C PHE A 73 -5.54 -0.30 13.60
N GLU A 74 -6.61 -1.03 13.95
CA GLU A 74 -7.49 -1.70 12.98
C GLU A 74 -8.16 -0.69 12.03
N VAL A 75 -8.69 0.42 12.57
CA VAL A 75 -9.34 1.49 11.79
C VAL A 75 -8.34 2.24 10.92
N TRP A 76 -7.11 2.43 11.41
CA TRP A 76 -6.05 3.01 10.60
C TRP A 76 -5.61 2.06 9.48
N PHE A 77 -5.41 0.77 9.81
CA PHE A 77 -4.91 -0.23 8.87
C PHE A 77 -5.92 -0.52 7.76
N SER A 78 -7.23 -0.58 8.05
CA SER A 78 -8.26 -0.83 7.04
C SER A 78 -8.29 0.23 5.93
N ARG A 79 -7.80 1.44 6.18
CA ARG A 79 -7.66 2.50 5.15
C ARG A 79 -6.54 2.23 4.16
N TYR A 80 -5.56 1.43 4.56
CA TYR A 80 -4.35 1.13 3.80
C TYR A 80 -4.21 -0.36 3.49
N GLU A 81 -5.20 -1.19 3.82
CA GLU A 81 -5.19 -2.63 3.60
C GLU A 81 -4.98 -2.95 2.11
N ASP A 82 -5.76 -2.33 1.24
CA ASP A 82 -5.62 -2.47 -0.22
C ASP A 82 -4.27 -1.97 -0.72
N PHE A 83 -3.72 -0.91 -0.12
CA PHE A 83 -2.39 -0.42 -0.45
C PHE A 83 -1.32 -1.48 -0.16
N PHE A 84 -1.40 -2.15 1.00
CA PHE A 84 -0.47 -3.23 1.34
C PHE A 84 -0.67 -4.49 0.50
N ASN A 85 -1.87 -4.71 -0.05
CA ASN A 85 -2.23 -5.88 -0.86
C ASN A 85 -1.95 -5.71 -2.35
N ILE A 86 -1.97 -4.47 -2.86
CA ILE A 86 -1.79 -4.15 -4.28
C ILE A 86 -0.43 -3.49 -4.52
N GLU A 87 -0.20 -2.34 -3.89
CA GLU A 87 1.00 -1.53 -4.14
C GLU A 87 2.24 -2.10 -3.45
N ALA A 88 2.05 -2.71 -2.28
CA ALA A 88 3.13 -3.38 -1.55
C ALA A 88 3.25 -4.89 -1.85
N ALA A 89 2.51 -5.41 -2.85
CA ALA A 89 2.44 -6.84 -3.14
C ALA A 89 3.79 -7.43 -3.61
N GLU A 90 4.59 -6.62 -4.31
CA GLU A 90 5.91 -7.03 -4.81
C GLU A 90 6.99 -7.04 -3.71
N LEU A 91 6.71 -6.45 -2.54
CA LEU A 91 7.67 -6.38 -1.44
C LEU A 91 7.72 -7.70 -0.69
N ASP A 92 8.93 -8.11 -0.30
CA ASP A 92 9.12 -9.20 0.64
C ASP A 92 8.52 -8.85 2.00
N ASP A 93 8.19 -9.88 2.74
CA ASP A 93 7.49 -9.76 4.02
C ASP A 93 8.26 -8.85 5.00
N ALA A 94 9.58 -8.98 5.04
CA ALA A 94 10.43 -8.11 5.87
C ALA A 94 10.42 -6.64 5.42
N ALA A 95 10.29 -6.34 4.12
CA ALA A 95 10.11 -4.96 3.67
C ALA A 95 8.73 -4.40 3.98
N ARG A 96 7.67 -5.21 3.88
CA ARG A 96 6.31 -4.81 4.29
C ARG A 96 6.25 -4.48 5.78
N VAL A 97 6.89 -5.30 6.61
CA VAL A 97 7.04 -5.03 8.05
C VAL A 97 7.83 -3.75 8.29
N ARG A 98 8.97 -3.55 7.62
CA ARG A 98 9.75 -2.29 7.73
C ARG A 98 8.93 -1.06 7.34
N LEU A 99 8.14 -1.14 6.28
CA LEU A 99 7.26 -0.05 5.82
C LEU A 99 6.22 0.29 6.88
N LEU A 100 5.55 -0.73 7.42
CA LEU A 100 4.54 -0.58 8.45
C LEU A 100 5.13 0.05 9.73
N LEU A 101 6.26 -0.47 10.21
CA LEU A 101 6.91 0.03 11.42
C LEU A 101 7.42 1.47 11.27
N ARG A 102 7.85 1.85 10.07
CA ARG A 102 8.25 3.22 9.76
C ARG A 102 7.08 4.21 9.85
N LYS A 103 5.84 3.73 9.75
CA LYS A 103 4.63 4.56 9.87
C LYS A 103 4.07 4.62 11.28
N LEU A 104 4.67 3.95 12.24
CA LEU A 104 4.29 4.06 13.63
C LEU A 104 5.02 5.24 14.28
N ARG A 105 4.28 6.05 15.05
CA ARG A 105 4.87 7.05 15.94
C ARG A 105 5.82 6.40 16.95
N THR A 106 6.77 7.17 17.46
CA THR A 106 7.85 6.68 18.34
C THR A 106 7.34 5.92 19.58
N ASN A 107 6.26 6.40 20.20
CA ASN A 107 5.59 5.78 21.34
C ASN A 107 5.02 4.39 21.00
N VAL A 108 4.34 4.27 19.85
CA VAL A 108 3.73 3.03 19.37
C VAL A 108 4.82 2.03 18.97
N HIS A 109 5.80 2.49 18.19
CA HIS A 109 6.92 1.68 17.74
C HIS A 109 7.70 1.09 18.93
N LYS A 110 8.00 1.91 19.95
CA LYS A 110 8.71 1.45 21.15
C LYS A 110 7.94 0.33 21.87
N LYS A 111 6.63 0.51 22.09
CA LYS A 111 5.80 -0.51 22.73
C LYS A 111 5.80 -1.83 21.96
N TYR A 112 5.68 -1.76 20.63
CA TYR A 112 5.77 -2.94 19.78
C TYR A 112 7.15 -3.62 19.90
N ALA A 113 8.23 -2.86 19.80
CA ALA A 113 9.59 -3.39 19.90
C ALA A 113 9.85 -4.05 21.26
N ASP A 114 9.36 -3.47 22.36
CA ASP A 114 9.47 -4.03 23.70
C ASP A 114 8.64 -5.33 23.83
N TYR A 115 7.49 -5.44 23.15
CA TYR A 115 6.59 -6.59 23.22
C TYR A 115 7.12 -7.82 22.49
N ILE A 116 7.78 -7.65 21.34
CA ILE A 116 8.28 -8.77 20.54
C ILE A 116 9.56 -9.39 21.11
N LEU A 117 10.20 -8.77 22.11
CA LEU A 117 11.43 -9.29 22.70
C LEU A 117 11.23 -10.73 23.21
N PRO A 118 12.22 -11.62 22.98
CA PRO A 118 13.57 -11.36 22.45
C PRO A 118 13.68 -11.38 20.90
N ARG A 119 12.59 -11.51 20.14
CA ARG A 119 12.61 -11.59 18.67
C ARG A 119 12.92 -10.23 18.05
N HIS A 120 13.54 -10.23 16.86
CA HIS A 120 13.75 -9.01 16.09
C HIS A 120 12.54 -8.75 15.18
N PRO A 121 12.17 -7.48 14.87
CA PRO A 121 11.08 -7.18 13.93
C PRO A 121 11.24 -7.76 12.52
N ARG A 122 12.42 -8.30 12.18
CA ARG A 122 12.69 -8.97 10.90
C ARG A 122 12.33 -10.45 10.91
N ASP A 123 12.12 -11.02 12.10
CA ASP A 123 11.82 -12.45 12.33
C ASP A 123 10.33 -12.68 12.58
N VAL A 124 9.52 -11.63 12.42
CA VAL A 124 8.06 -11.65 12.58
C VAL A 124 7.46 -11.40 11.20
N CYS A 125 6.50 -12.22 10.80
CA CYS A 125 5.89 -12.03 9.49
C CYS A 125 4.94 -10.83 9.47
N PHE A 126 4.56 -10.35 8.29
CA PHE A 126 3.67 -9.19 8.17
C PHE A 126 2.31 -9.43 8.82
N ASP A 127 1.70 -10.58 8.57
CA ASP A 127 0.40 -10.95 9.14
C ASP A 127 0.44 -11.03 10.68
N GLU A 128 1.50 -11.66 11.21
CA GLU A 128 1.74 -11.72 12.66
C GLU A 128 1.95 -10.31 13.24
N THR A 129 2.69 -9.44 12.55
CA THR A 129 2.91 -8.05 12.96
C THR A 129 1.59 -7.27 13.02
N VAL A 130 0.74 -7.37 11.99
CA VAL A 130 -0.57 -6.72 11.93
C VAL A 130 -1.47 -7.23 13.06
N SER A 131 -1.46 -8.53 13.32
CA SER A 131 -2.23 -9.15 14.41
C SER A 131 -1.78 -8.65 15.78
N ILE A 132 -0.47 -8.63 16.05
CA ILE A 132 0.10 -8.09 17.29
C ILE A 132 -0.27 -6.62 17.48
N LEU A 133 -0.08 -5.79 16.47
CA LEU A 133 -0.40 -4.36 16.54
C LEU A 133 -1.90 -4.12 16.77
N THR A 134 -2.76 -4.90 16.11
CA THR A 134 -4.21 -4.86 16.32
C THR A 134 -4.59 -5.22 17.75
N GLN A 135 -3.95 -6.24 18.33
CA GLN A 135 -4.21 -6.64 19.71
C GLN A 135 -3.71 -5.60 20.73
N MET A 136 -2.52 -5.04 20.50
CA MET A 136 -1.89 -4.07 21.41
C MET A 136 -2.61 -2.72 21.41
N PHE A 137 -3.05 -2.26 20.25
CA PHE A 137 -3.62 -0.92 20.02
C PHE A 137 -5.11 -0.98 19.70
N ARG A 138 -5.82 -1.89 20.37
CA ARG A 138 -7.28 -1.99 20.32
C ARG A 138 -7.97 -0.89 21.12
N GLN A 139 -9.26 -0.72 20.88
CA GLN A 139 -10.10 0.14 21.70
C GLN A 139 -10.14 -0.40 23.14
N GLN A 140 -9.80 0.44 24.13
CA GLN A 140 -9.80 0.05 25.56
C GLN A 140 -11.12 0.41 26.27
N ARG A 141 -12.10 0.97 25.54
CA ARG A 141 -13.40 1.33 26.12
C ARG A 141 -14.20 0.07 26.40
N SER A 142 -14.71 -0.05 27.62
CA SER A 142 -15.65 -1.13 27.95
C SER A 142 -16.93 -1.00 27.14
N LEU A 143 -17.59 -2.12 26.85
CA LEU A 143 -18.89 -2.15 26.19
C LEU A 143 -19.90 -1.23 26.88
N PHE A 144 -19.89 -1.21 28.22
CA PHE A 144 -20.73 -0.33 29.01
C PHE A 144 -20.43 1.16 28.74
N ASN A 145 -19.15 1.55 28.75
CA ASN A 145 -18.77 2.93 28.48
C ASN A 145 -19.13 3.33 27.03
N ALA A 146 -18.87 2.47 26.05
CA ALA A 146 -19.22 2.74 24.65
C ALA A 146 -20.73 2.95 24.46
N ARG A 147 -21.55 2.08 25.06
CA ARG A 147 -23.02 2.21 25.09
C ARG A 147 -23.46 3.49 25.81
N TYR A 148 -22.87 3.78 26.97
CA TYR A 148 -23.19 4.99 27.73
C TYR A 148 -22.88 6.28 26.95
N GLN A 149 -21.75 6.33 26.24
CA GLN A 149 -21.43 7.47 25.38
C GLN A 149 -22.40 7.59 24.20
N CYS A 150 -22.79 6.46 23.59
CA CYS A 150 -23.81 6.46 22.53
C CYS A 150 -25.16 7.01 23.04
N LEU A 151 -25.56 6.70 24.28
CA LEU A 151 -26.77 7.25 24.89
C LEU A 151 -26.69 8.76 25.13
N LYS A 152 -25.49 9.28 25.43
CA LYS A 152 -25.26 10.72 25.65
C LYS A 152 -25.33 11.55 24.38
N LEU A 153 -25.13 10.94 23.21
CA LEU A 153 -25.25 11.64 21.94
C LEU A 153 -26.65 12.26 21.84
N THR A 154 -26.68 13.55 21.53
CA THR A 154 -27.89 14.35 21.39
C THR A 154 -27.81 15.12 20.08
N LYS A 155 -28.91 15.18 19.35
CA LYS A 155 -28.96 15.89 18.07
C LYS A 155 -28.73 17.38 18.32
N ASN A 156 -27.76 17.99 17.64
CA ASN A 156 -27.60 19.44 17.68
C ASN A 156 -28.75 20.12 16.93
N ALA A 157 -29.09 21.34 17.33
CA ALA A 157 -30.20 22.09 16.71
C ALA A 157 -30.00 22.30 15.20
N HIS A 158 -28.74 22.45 14.76
CA HIS A 158 -28.38 22.74 13.37
C HIS A 158 -28.06 21.50 12.52
N ASP A 159 -27.86 20.32 13.13
CA ASP A 159 -27.56 19.10 12.38
C ASP A 159 -28.83 18.53 11.77
N ASP A 160 -28.74 18.01 10.55
CA ASP A 160 -29.82 17.25 9.94
C ASP A 160 -29.83 15.80 10.49
N PHE A 161 -30.93 15.09 10.23
CA PHE A 161 -31.12 13.74 10.74
C PHE A 161 -30.13 12.73 10.16
N ILE A 162 -29.63 12.98 8.94
CA ILE A 162 -28.64 12.10 8.30
C ILE A 162 -27.30 12.25 9.00
N THR A 163 -26.84 13.48 9.27
CA THR A 163 -25.60 13.71 10.01
C THR A 163 -25.67 13.13 11.42
N TYR A 164 -26.76 13.36 12.14
CA TYR A 164 -26.97 12.79 13.47
C TYR A 164 -26.99 11.25 13.44
N GLY A 165 -27.70 10.65 12.48
CA GLY A 165 -27.72 9.21 12.25
C GLY A 165 -26.33 8.64 11.96
N GLY A 166 -25.52 9.35 11.17
CA GLY A 166 -24.13 9.01 10.90
C GLY A 166 -23.27 8.96 12.17
N ILE A 167 -23.36 9.97 13.03
CA ILE A 167 -22.61 10.04 14.30
C ILE A 167 -23.02 8.90 15.24
N VAL A 168 -24.32 8.63 15.38
CA VAL A 168 -24.83 7.52 16.20
C VAL A 168 -24.36 6.18 15.62
N ASN A 169 -24.39 6.01 14.30
CA ASN A 169 -23.94 4.78 13.65
C ASN A 169 -22.42 4.55 13.84
N VAL A 170 -21.61 5.61 13.73
CA VAL A 170 -20.17 5.55 14.02
C VAL A 170 -19.93 5.15 15.47
N SER A 171 -20.61 5.79 16.43
CA SER A 171 -20.49 5.44 17.86
C SER A 171 -20.90 4.00 18.13
N ALA A 172 -21.94 3.51 17.43
CA ALA A 172 -22.42 2.14 17.54
C ALA A 172 -21.50 1.12 16.85
N SER A 173 -20.79 1.51 15.79
CA SER A 173 -19.97 0.61 14.97
C SER A 173 -18.89 -0.14 15.77
N SER A 174 -18.35 0.51 16.80
CA SER A 174 -17.33 -0.03 17.70
C SER A 174 -17.76 -1.34 18.39
N TRP A 175 -19.02 -1.43 18.81
CA TRP A 175 -19.60 -2.64 19.42
C TRP A 175 -20.58 -3.37 18.51
N ALA A 176 -20.92 -2.81 17.34
CA ALA A 176 -21.69 -3.48 16.31
C ALA A 176 -21.00 -4.77 15.83
N ARG A 177 -19.66 -4.80 15.75
CA ARG A 177 -18.90 -6.04 15.48
C ARG A 177 -19.13 -7.14 16.54
N SER A 178 -19.57 -6.76 17.74
CA SER A 178 -19.97 -7.64 18.84
C SER A 178 -21.48 -7.99 18.84
N LEU A 179 -22.26 -7.61 17.81
CA LEU A 179 -23.73 -7.81 17.71
C LEU A 179 -24.21 -9.26 17.83
N ARG A 180 -23.31 -10.24 17.91
CA ARG A 180 -23.65 -11.64 18.20
C ARG A 180 -24.37 -11.84 19.54
N THR A 181 -24.42 -10.84 20.41
CA THR A 181 -25.15 -10.89 21.68
C THR A 181 -26.53 -10.22 21.59
N ILE A 182 -27.55 -10.91 22.13
CA ILE A 182 -28.93 -10.39 22.25
C ILE A 182 -28.97 -9.01 22.92
N SER A 183 -28.08 -8.78 23.89
CA SER A 183 -27.94 -7.50 24.60
C SER A 183 -27.63 -6.31 23.67
N ASN A 184 -26.84 -6.49 22.61
CA ASN A 184 -26.51 -5.41 21.67
C ASN A 184 -27.71 -5.05 20.78
N VAL A 185 -28.49 -6.03 20.34
CA VAL A 185 -29.70 -5.80 19.53
C VAL A 185 -30.76 -5.08 20.35
N SER A 186 -31.04 -5.55 21.57
CA SER A 186 -31.98 -4.89 22.47
C SER A 186 -31.56 -3.46 22.82
N PHE A 187 -30.25 -3.20 22.95
CA PHE A 187 -29.72 -1.86 23.21
C PHE A 187 -29.94 -0.92 22.01
N LEU A 188 -29.70 -1.37 20.77
CA LEU A 188 -30.00 -0.58 19.57
C LEU A 188 -31.49 -0.23 19.50
N TYR A 189 -32.37 -1.22 19.66
CA TYR A 189 -33.81 -0.97 19.69
C TYR A 189 -34.18 0.05 20.78
N ALA A 190 -33.62 -0.06 21.98
CA ALA A 190 -33.88 0.88 23.05
C ALA A 190 -33.41 2.31 22.72
N VAL A 191 -32.20 2.49 22.16
CA VAL A 191 -31.68 3.81 21.74
C VAL A 191 -32.57 4.43 20.65
N PHE A 192 -32.94 3.65 19.62
CA PHE A 192 -33.81 4.12 18.55
C PHE A 192 -35.23 4.46 19.07
N SER A 193 -35.82 3.63 19.93
CA SER A 193 -37.13 3.87 20.53
C SER A 193 -37.15 5.09 21.45
N LEU A 194 -36.18 5.22 22.37
CA LEU A 194 -36.09 6.34 23.31
C LEU A 194 -35.91 7.69 22.60
N ARG A 195 -35.19 7.73 21.48
CA ARG A 195 -34.91 8.98 20.76
C ARG A 195 -35.94 9.32 19.70
N MET A 196 -36.61 8.34 19.08
CA MET A 196 -37.81 8.61 18.26
C MET A 196 -38.87 9.36 19.06
N THR A 197 -39.09 9.00 20.33
CA THR A 197 -40.06 9.70 21.19
C THR A 197 -39.68 11.16 21.47
N GLN A 198 -38.39 11.53 21.45
CA GLN A 198 -37.94 12.92 21.64
C GLN A 198 -37.83 13.73 20.33
N LEU A 199 -38.15 13.13 19.19
CA LEU A 199 -38.12 13.78 17.87
C LEU A 199 -39.51 14.15 17.35
N PHE A 200 -40.58 13.70 18.03
CA PHE A 200 -41.98 13.96 17.67
C PHE A 200 -42.71 14.87 18.68
N ASP A 201 -42.00 15.46 19.64
CA ASP A 201 -42.44 16.59 20.48
C ASP A 201 -41.69 17.85 20.04
#